data_AF-A0A1F6BW33-F1
#
_entry.id   AF-A0A1F6BW33-F1
#
_cell.length_a   1.000
_cell.length_b   1.000
_cell.length_c   1.000
_cell.angle_alpha   90.00
_cell.angle_beta   90.00
_cell.angle_gamma   90.00
#
_symmetry.space_group_name_H-M   'P 1'
#
loop_
_entity.id
_entity.type
_entity.pdbx_description
1 polymer ?
#
loop_
_entity_poly.entity_id
_entity_poly.type
_entity_poly.pdbx_seq_one_letter_code
_entity_poly.pdbx_strand_id
1 'polypeptide(L)' 'MKGASHQRENGGYIIGRQAFAKISAVEGIHLTQELSKDFQSFEQHRLSPEDRRQAIVNKYVR' A
#
# COMPACT_ATOMS: atom_id res chain seq x y z
N MET A 1 11.68 5.09 12.79
CA MET A 1 11.77 4.88 11.34
C MET A 1 12.21 3.44 11.11
N LYS A 2 11.34 2.54 10.62
CA LYS A 2 11.73 1.15 10.30
C LYS A 2 11.74 1.02 8.78
N GLY A 3 12.90 0.63 8.24
CA GLY A 3 13.20 0.61 6.81
C GLY A 3 12.29 -0.32 6.03
N ALA A 4 12.07 0.03 4.77
CA ALA A 4 11.43 -0.83 3.79
C ALA A 4 12.13 -2.19 3.78
N SER A 5 11.39 -3.24 4.08
CA SER A 5 11.84 -4.62 3.95
C SER A 5 11.96 -4.95 2.47
N HIS A 6 13.20 -4.97 1.97
CA HIS A 6 13.54 -5.40 0.62
C HIS A 6 13.55 -6.93 0.59
N GLN A 7 12.38 -7.54 0.37
CA GLN A 7 12.25 -8.99 0.29
C GLN A 7 12.40 -9.41 -1.18
N ARG A 8 13.49 -10.12 -1.48
CA ARG A 8 13.70 -10.79 -2.78
C ARG A 8 13.07 -12.18 -2.69
N GLU A 9 11.85 -12.33 -3.18
CA GLU A 9 11.27 -13.65 -3.45
C GLU A 9 11.52 -14.00 -4.93
N ASN A 10 11.92 -15.24 -5.18
CA ASN A 10 12.49 -15.76 -6.44
C ASN A 10 12.03 -15.06 -7.73
N GLY A 11 12.87 -14.17 -8.26
CA GLY A 11 12.78 -13.61 -9.62
C GLY A 11 12.43 -12.12 -9.74
N GLY A 12 11.94 -11.46 -8.67
CA GLY A 12 11.45 -10.07 -8.74
C GLY A 12 11.94 -9.14 -7.63
N TYR A 13 11.90 -7.84 -7.90
CA TYR A 13 12.13 -6.80 -6.88
C TYR A 13 10.81 -6.21 -6.42
N ILE A 14 10.45 -6.47 -5.16
CA ILE A 14 9.23 -5.93 -4.55
C ILE A 14 9.55 -4.60 -3.89
N ILE A 15 8.81 -3.56 -4.25
CA ILE A 15 8.89 -2.25 -3.60
C ILE A 15 7.79 -2.08 -2.55
N GLY A 16 8.14 -1.42 -1.45
CA GLY A 16 7.16 -1.04 -0.42
C GLY A 16 6.25 0.11 -0.86
N ARG A 17 5.14 0.27 -0.14
CA ARG A 17 4.12 1.31 -0.40
C ARG A 17 4.68 2.73 -0.54
N GLN A 18 5.65 3.11 0.29
CA GLN A 18 6.25 4.46 0.21
C GLN A 18 7.02 4.68 -1.09
N ALA A 19 7.73 3.65 -1.58
CA ALA A 19 8.44 3.74 -2.85
C ALA A 19 7.43 3.78 -4.02
N PHE A 20 6.39 2.94 -3.97
CA PHE A 20 5.32 2.96 -4.96
C PHE A 20 4.63 4.35 -5.03
N ALA A 21 4.29 4.94 -3.88
CA ALA A 21 3.66 6.27 -3.83
C ALA A 21 4.54 7.38 -4.45
N LYS A 22 5.87 7.29 -4.33
CA LYS A 22 6.78 8.26 -4.98
C LYS A 22 6.78 8.12 -6.49
N ILE A 23 6.66 6.90 -7.01
CA ILE A 23 6.57 6.64 -8.46
C ILE A 23 5.23 7.18 -8.97
N SER A 24 4.11 6.82 -8.33
CA SER A 24 2.78 7.29 -8.71
C SER A 24 2.64 8.82 -8.70
N ALA A 25 3.33 9.50 -7.78
CA ALA A 25 3.32 10.96 -7.71
C ALA A 25 3.90 11.62 -8.98
N VAL A 26 4.80 10.96 -9.72
CA VAL A 26 5.31 11.46 -11.01
C VAL A 26 4.20 11.53 -12.06
N GLU A 27 3.19 10.67 -11.95
CA GLU A 27 2.00 10.65 -12.81
C GLU A 27 0.86 11.54 -12.27
N GLY A 28 1.12 12.31 -11.20
CA GLY A 28 0.10 13.11 -10.52
C GLY A 28 -0.89 12.30 -9.67
N ILE A 29 -0.60 11.01 -9.44
CA ILE A 29 -1.46 10.13 -8.63
C ILE A 29 -0.98 10.20 -7.17
N HIS A 30 -1.85 10.70 -6.29
CA HIS A 30 -1.56 10.87 -4.88
C HIS A 30 -2.55 10.10 -4.01
N LEU A 31 -2.07 9.58 -2.88
CA LEU A 31 -2.95 9.03 -1.85
C LEU A 31 -3.64 10.19 -1.12
N THR A 32 -4.95 10.07 -0.94
CA THR A 32 -5.66 10.95 -0.01
C THR A 32 -5.18 10.68 1.43
N GLN A 33 -5.36 11.67 2.31
CA GLN A 33 -5.02 11.51 3.73
C GLN A 33 -5.82 10.37 4.37
N GLU A 34 -7.08 10.20 3.95
CA GLU A 34 -7.94 9.13 4.43
C GLU A 34 -7.42 7.75 4.01
N LEU A 35 -7.13 7.55 2.72
CA LEU A 35 -6.61 6.30 2.20
C LEU A 35 -5.27 5.92 2.84
N SER A 36 -4.45 6.93 3.16
CA SER A 36 -3.19 6.73 3.89
C SER A 36 -3.41 6.21 5.32
N LYS A 37 -4.43 6.71 6.03
CA LYS A 37 -4.81 6.24 7.37
C LYS A 37 -5.36 4.82 7.32
N ASP A 38 -6.18 4.51 6.32
CA ASP A 38 -6.74 3.18 6.13
C ASP A 38 -5.63 2.15 5.90
N PHE A 39 -4.66 2.46 5.04
CA PHE A 39 -3.51 1.58 4.84
C PHE A 39 -2.69 1.38 6.13
N GLN A 40 -2.55 2.40 6.96
CA GLN A 40 -1.88 2.24 8.26
C GLN A 40 -2.69 1.31 9.18
N SER A 41 -4.01 1.45 9.21
CA SER A 41 -4.90 0.57 9.97
C SER A 41 -4.80 -0.89 9.50
N PHE A 42 -4.72 -1.13 8.18
CA PHE A 42 -4.58 -2.49 7.64
C PHE A 42 -3.28 -3.18 8.08
N GLU A 43 -2.17 -2.42 8.17
CA GLU A 43 -0.91 -2.96 8.70
C GLU A 43 -1.03 -3.27 10.20
N GLN A 44 -1.69 -2.40 10.98
CA GLN A 44 -1.89 -2.62 12.42
C GLN A 44 -2.73 -3.86 12.70
N HIS A 45 -3.78 -4.08 11.90
CA HIS A 45 -4.66 -5.24 12.01
C HIS A 45 -4.12 -6.50 11.32
N ARG A 46 -2.95 -6.41 10.67
CA ARG A 46 -2.34 -7.51 9.90
C ARG A 46 -3.30 -8.18 8.92
N LEU A 47 -4.12 -7.37 8.24
CA LEU A 47 -5.06 -7.90 7.24
C LEU A 47 -4.34 -8.70 6.17
N SER A 48 -4.98 -9.77 5.70
CA SER A 48 -4.50 -10.54 4.56
C SER A 48 -4.52 -9.68 3.28
N PRO A 49 -3.73 -10.02 2.25
CA PRO A 49 -3.78 -9.30 0.98
C PRO A 49 -5.18 -9.28 0.33
N GLU A 50 -5.97 -10.33 0.54
CA GLU A 50 -7.34 -10.42 0.02
C GLU A 50 -8.28 -9.48 0.76
N ASP A 51 -8.27 -9.49 2.08
CA ASP A 51 -9.12 -8.62 2.91
C ASP A 51 -8.79 -7.14 2.66
N ARG A 52 -7.50 -6.82 2.49
CA ARG A 52 -7.06 -5.46 2.11
C ARG A 52 -7.69 -5.02 0.80
N ARG A 53 -7.67 -5.87 -0.24
CA ARG A 53 -8.27 -5.55 -1.54
C ARG A 53 -9.78 -5.35 -1.40
N GLN A 54 -10.47 -6.24 -0.69
CA GLN A 54 -11.91 -6.14 -0.52
C GLN A 54 -12.30 -4.86 0.23
N ALA A 55 -11.56 -4.50 1.28
CA ALA A 55 -11.79 -3.26 2.02
C ALA A 55 -11.64 -2.00 1.15
N ILE A 56 -10.62 -1.97 0.29
CA ILE A 56 -10.40 -0.86 -0.65
C ILE A 56 -11.54 -0.77 -1.66
N VAL A 57 -11.91 -1.90 -2.29
CA VAL A 57 -12.99 -1.95 -3.28
C VAL A 57 -14.30 -1.46 -2.68
N ASN A 58 -14.66 -1.96 -1.48
CA ASN A 58 -15.90 -1.59 -0.81
C ASN A 58 -15.99 -0.09 -0.48
N LYS A 59 -14.86 0.55 -0.16
CA LYS A 59 -14.83 1.93 0.33
C LYS A 59 -14.61 2.97 -0.78
N TYR A 60 -13.81 2.66 -1.79
CA TYR A 60 -13.28 3.67 -2.73
C TYR A 60 -13.65 3.47 -4.20
N VAL A 61 -14.12 2.28 -4.60
CA VAL A 61 -14.45 2.00 -6.01
C VAL A 61 -15.95 2.18 -6.28
N ARG A 62 -16.77 2.24 -5.23
CA ARG A 62 -18.23 2.34 -5.32
C ARG A 62 -18.71 3.73 -5.73
#